data_AF-A0A4R9G6L8-F1
#
_entry.id   AF-A0A4R9G6L8-F1
#
_cell.length_a   1.000
_cell.length_b   1.000
_cell.length_c   1.000
_cell.angle_alpha   90.00
_cell.angle_beta   90.00
_cell.angle_gamma   90.00
#
_symmetry.space_group_name_H-M   'P 1'
#
loop_
_entity.id
_entity.type
_entity.pdbx_description
1 polymer ?
#
loop_
_entity_poly.entity_id
_entity_poly.type
_entity_poly.pdbx_seq_one_letter_code
_entity_poly.pdbx_strand_id
1 'polypeptide(L)'
;MNQITQFFSNLKADFDRLNQSVDDLVKTYNAIVHFLDLISNLFPVDLILVLILSIPLLYIINTLSPSSPRINYTIAVVFVSGLRSFLSHAISETWNLFAVSKTAILLLLPAYFFVLVKLMISWGRRYRTKKRALSPKNLEYSFESLQKAYHTLSAEIYSDLSKNETKSFVDGERFLPKIKDLEESIAGLKTLIQKSGIQPGHSE
;
A
#
# COMPACT_ATOMS: atom_id res chain seq x y z
N MET A 1 15.11 -55.84 -50.61
CA MET A 1 15.73 -54.82 -49.73
C MET A 1 15.02 -54.91 -48.39
N ASN A 2 15.78 -54.95 -47.30
CA ASN A 2 15.59 -55.90 -46.19
C ASN A 2 14.69 -55.36 -45.05
N GLN A 3 13.63 -56.09 -44.68
CA GLN A 3 12.73 -55.74 -43.56
C GLN A 3 13.49 -55.52 -42.24
N ILE A 4 14.61 -56.23 -42.06
CA ILE A 4 15.51 -56.09 -40.92
C ILE A 4 16.17 -54.69 -40.90
N THR A 5 16.55 -54.16 -42.06
CA THR A 5 17.12 -52.80 -42.17
C THR A 5 16.09 -51.73 -41.84
N GLN A 6 14.82 -51.92 -42.22
CA GLN A 6 13.72 -51.03 -41.81
C GLN A 6 13.46 -51.11 -40.29
N PHE A 7 13.50 -52.30 -39.71
CA PHE A 7 13.37 -52.47 -38.26
C PHE A 7 14.48 -51.74 -37.48
N PHE A 8 15.74 -51.89 -37.88
CA PHE A 8 16.86 -51.17 -37.25
C PHE A 8 16.80 -49.65 -37.47
N SER A 9 16.32 -49.19 -38.63
CA SER A 9 16.09 -47.77 -38.89
C SER A 9 15.00 -47.18 -38.00
N ASN A 10 13.90 -47.92 -37.80
CA ASN A 10 12.81 -47.50 -36.91
C ASN A 10 13.24 -47.50 -35.44
N LEU A 11 14.00 -48.52 -35.01
CA LEU A 11 14.57 -48.58 -33.65
C LEU A 11 15.48 -47.40 -33.36
N LYS A 12 16.31 -47.01 -34.33
CA LYS A 12 17.16 -45.84 -34.21
C LYS A 12 16.34 -44.55 -34.10
N ALA A 13 15.32 -44.39 -34.94
CA ALA A 13 14.43 -43.24 -34.89
C ALA A 13 13.67 -43.14 -33.56
N ASP A 14 13.22 -44.26 -32.99
CA ASP A 14 12.55 -44.28 -31.69
C ASP A 14 13.51 -44.04 -30.52
N PHE A 15 14.75 -44.51 -30.62
CA PHE A 15 15.80 -44.18 -29.65
C PHE A 15 16.15 -42.69 -29.67
N ASP A 16 16.28 -42.10 -30.86
CA ASP A 16 16.53 -40.66 -31.03
C ASP A 16 15.36 -39.83 -30.46
N ARG A 17 14.11 -40.27 -30.69
CA ARG A 17 12.90 -39.65 -30.11
C ARG A 17 12.84 -39.77 -28.59
N LEU A 18 13.21 -40.94 -28.04
CA LEU A 18 13.28 -41.14 -26.58
C LEU A 18 14.34 -40.25 -25.97
N ASN A 19 15.52 -40.16 -26.59
CA ASN A 19 16.59 -39.31 -26.10
C ASN A 19 16.17 -37.83 -26.13
N GLN A 20 15.50 -37.40 -27.20
CA GLN A 20 14.94 -36.06 -27.30
C GLN A 20 13.84 -35.79 -26.27
N SER A 21 12.97 -36.78 -26.01
CA SER A 21 11.95 -36.68 -24.96
C SER A 21 12.54 -36.62 -23.55
N VAL A 22 13.64 -37.34 -23.30
CA VAL A 22 14.36 -37.28 -22.03
C VAL A 22 15.01 -35.91 -21.86
N ASP A 23 15.65 -35.38 -22.90
CA ASP A 23 16.22 -34.03 -22.88
C ASP A 23 15.17 -32.96 -22.63
N ASP A 24 13.99 -33.07 -23.25
CA ASP A 24 12.89 -32.13 -23.04
C ASP A 24 12.27 -32.27 -21.64
N LEU A 25 12.23 -33.48 -21.07
CA LEU A 25 11.85 -33.70 -19.66
C LEU A 25 12.87 -33.07 -18.70
N VAL A 26 14.17 -33.22 -18.96
CA VAL A 26 15.24 -32.62 -18.14
C VAL A 26 15.18 -31.09 -18.21
N LYS A 27 14.95 -30.52 -19.40
CA LYS A 27 14.73 -29.06 -19.55
C LYS A 27 13.50 -28.58 -18.79
N THR A 28 12.40 -29.33 -18.87
CA THR A 28 11.16 -29.01 -18.15
C THR A 28 11.36 -29.10 -16.63
N TYR A 29 12.05 -30.12 -16.16
CA TYR A 29 12.43 -30.27 -14.76
C TYR A 29 13.29 -29.09 -14.28
N ASN A 30 14.34 -28.73 -15.01
CA ASN A 30 15.18 -27.59 -14.67
C ASN A 30 14.40 -26.27 -14.67
N ALA A 31 13.47 -26.08 -15.59
CA ALA A 31 12.59 -24.90 -15.60
C ALA A 31 11.67 -24.87 -14.37
N ILE A 32 11.12 -26.03 -13.95
CA ILE A 32 10.30 -26.15 -12.74
C ILE A 32 11.14 -25.87 -11.49
N VAL A 33 12.35 -26.43 -11.38
CA VAL A 33 13.27 -26.16 -10.26
C VAL A 33 13.61 -24.67 -10.20
N HIS A 34 13.95 -24.07 -11.33
CA HIS A 34 14.30 -22.65 -11.38
C HIS A 34 13.11 -21.73 -11.07
N PHE A 35 11.89 -22.14 -11.44
CA PHE A 35 10.65 -21.46 -11.05
C PHE A 35 10.36 -21.61 -9.56
N LEU A 36 10.58 -22.82 -9.00
CA LEU A 36 10.41 -23.10 -7.59
C LEU A 36 11.42 -22.33 -6.73
N ASP A 37 12.67 -22.23 -7.19
CA ASP A 37 13.71 -21.38 -6.58
C ASP A 37 13.32 -19.90 -6.62
N LEU A 38 12.74 -19.42 -7.73
CA LEU A 38 12.23 -18.06 -7.83
C LEU A 38 11.10 -17.79 -6.83
N ILE A 39 10.17 -18.74 -6.68
CA ILE A 39 9.08 -18.65 -5.70
C ILE A 39 9.63 -18.73 -4.28
N SER A 40 10.54 -19.65 -3.98
CA SER A 40 11.12 -19.84 -2.65
C SER A 40 11.98 -18.65 -2.22
N ASN A 41 12.68 -18.01 -3.17
CA ASN A 41 13.45 -16.80 -2.93
C ASN A 41 12.55 -15.57 -2.72
N LEU A 42 11.38 -15.54 -3.36
CA LEU A 42 10.37 -14.48 -3.18
C LEU A 42 9.56 -14.67 -1.89
N PHE A 43 9.24 -15.91 -1.53
CA PHE A 43 8.52 -16.30 -0.33
C PHE A 43 9.34 -17.36 0.42
N PRO A 44 10.17 -16.97 1.41
CA PRO A 44 10.97 -17.94 2.15
C PRO A 44 10.03 -18.94 2.83
N VAL A 45 10.42 -20.22 2.87
CA VAL A 45 9.65 -21.30 3.55
C VAL A 45 9.30 -20.90 4.99
N ASP A 46 10.14 -20.07 5.59
CA ASP A 46 9.92 -19.40 6.87
C ASP A 46 8.60 -18.64 6.98
N LEU A 47 8.13 -18.02 5.90
CA LEU A 47 6.87 -17.28 5.87
C LEU A 47 5.66 -18.20 6.03
N ILE A 48 5.70 -19.38 5.41
CA ILE A 48 4.66 -20.40 5.54
C ILE A 48 4.62 -20.92 6.97
N LEU A 49 5.80 -21.11 7.60
CA LEU A 49 5.90 -21.59 8.97
C LEU A 49 5.35 -20.56 9.99
N VAL A 50 5.69 -19.28 9.82
CA VAL A 50 5.12 -18.18 10.63
C VAL A 50 3.61 -18.08 10.42
N LEU A 51 3.13 -18.22 9.18
CA LEU A 51 1.71 -18.18 8.86
C LEU A 51 0.96 -19.32 9.56
N ILE A 52 1.40 -20.57 9.40
CA ILE A 52 0.76 -21.74 10.00
C ILE A 52 0.73 -21.64 11.52
N LEU A 53 1.81 -21.18 12.16
CA LEU A 53 1.89 -21.02 13.61
C LEU A 53 1.05 -19.84 14.11
N SER A 54 0.82 -18.82 13.28
CA SER A 54 -0.01 -17.67 13.63
C SER A 54 -1.51 -17.99 13.63
N ILE A 55 -1.98 -18.96 12.84
CA ILE A 55 -3.40 -19.33 12.71
C ILE A 55 -4.02 -19.81 14.04
N PRO A 56 -3.44 -20.76 14.78
CA PRO A 56 -4.01 -21.19 16.07
C PRO A 56 -3.96 -20.06 17.11
N LEU A 57 -2.92 -19.22 17.09
CA LEU A 57 -2.83 -18.07 17.98
C LEU A 57 -3.90 -17.02 17.66
N LEU A 58 -4.13 -16.75 16.37
CA LEU A 58 -5.17 -15.87 15.89
C LEU A 58 -6.55 -16.36 16.35
N TYR A 59 -6.80 -17.67 16.24
CA TYR A 59 -8.05 -18.26 16.71
C TYR A 59 -8.30 -17.97 18.20
N ILE A 60 -7.29 -18.21 19.04
CA ILE A 60 -7.35 -17.94 20.48
C ILE A 60 -7.56 -16.44 20.78
N ILE A 61 -6.81 -15.56 20.11
CA ILE A 61 -6.91 -14.11 20.34
C ILE A 61 -8.27 -13.58 19.85
N ASN A 62 -8.78 -14.09 18.71
CA ASN A 62 -10.11 -13.72 18.22
C ASN A 62 -11.23 -14.20 19.13
N THR A 63 -11.08 -15.34 19.82
CA THR A 63 -12.05 -15.76 20.85
C THR A 63 -12.05 -14.85 22.09
N LEU A 64 -10.93 -14.19 22.39
CA LEU A 64 -10.81 -13.27 23.53
C LEU A 64 -11.20 -11.83 23.19
N SER A 65 -10.93 -11.36 21.97
CA SER A 65 -11.20 -9.99 21.52
C SER A 65 -11.72 -9.95 20.07
N PRO A 66 -12.98 -10.32 19.82
CA PRO A 66 -13.50 -10.49 18.47
C PRO A 66 -13.66 -9.17 17.69
N SER A 67 -13.64 -8.02 18.38
CA SER A 67 -13.94 -6.71 17.79
C SER A 67 -12.81 -6.11 16.95
N SER A 68 -11.62 -6.72 16.91
CA SER A 68 -10.49 -6.20 16.11
C SER A 68 -9.66 -7.29 15.40
N PRO A 69 -10.22 -8.02 14.41
CA PRO A 69 -9.53 -9.13 13.75
C PRO A 69 -8.19 -8.76 13.09
N ARG A 70 -8.08 -7.54 12.54
CA ARG A 70 -6.84 -7.04 11.90
C ARG A 70 -5.72 -6.79 12.93
N ILE A 71 -6.09 -6.25 14.09
CA ILE A 71 -5.14 -5.99 15.18
C ILE A 71 -4.69 -7.32 15.79
N ASN A 72 -5.62 -8.25 15.99
CA ASN A 72 -5.33 -9.60 16.48
C ASN A 72 -4.38 -10.35 15.55
N TYR A 73 -4.58 -10.23 14.23
CA TYR A 73 -3.65 -10.77 13.24
C TYR A 73 -2.26 -10.16 13.34
N THR A 74 -2.17 -8.84 13.53
CA THR A 74 -0.88 -8.16 13.73
C THR A 74 -0.18 -8.65 14.98
N ILE A 75 -0.91 -8.78 16.09
CA ILE A 75 -0.36 -9.29 17.35
C ILE A 75 0.13 -10.73 17.17
N ALA A 76 -0.65 -11.59 16.51
CA ALA A 76 -0.28 -12.98 16.27
C ALA A 76 1.00 -13.10 15.42
N VAL A 77 1.08 -12.36 14.31
CA VAL A 77 2.25 -12.36 13.43
C VAL A 77 3.48 -11.80 14.14
N VAL A 78 3.35 -10.69 14.89
CA VAL A 78 4.45 -10.08 15.65
C VAL A 78 4.93 -11.01 16.77
N PHE A 79 4.01 -11.64 17.51
CA PHE A 79 4.34 -12.56 18.58
C PHE A 79 5.10 -13.77 18.07
N VAL A 80 4.60 -14.42 17.01
CA VAL A 80 5.27 -15.56 16.38
C VAL A 80 6.63 -15.17 15.80
N SER A 81 6.73 -13.98 15.20
CA SER A 81 8.00 -13.45 14.68
C SER A 81 9.02 -13.16 15.79
N GLY A 82 8.56 -12.61 16.92
CA GLY A 82 9.39 -12.38 18.11
C GLY A 82 9.87 -13.69 18.74
N LEU A 83 8.97 -14.67 18.90
CA LEU A 83 9.30 -16.01 19.40
C LEU A 83 10.32 -16.70 18.49
N ARG A 84 10.16 -16.58 17.16
CA ARG A 84 11.14 -17.07 16.19
C ARG A 84 12.48 -16.40 16.36
N SER A 85 12.53 -15.07 16.47
CA SER A 85 13.80 -14.35 16.65
C SER A 85 14.51 -14.78 17.93
N PHE A 86 13.75 -15.01 19.01
CA PHE A 86 14.27 -15.51 20.27
C PHE A 86 14.83 -16.93 20.15
N LEU A 87 14.09 -17.85 19.53
CA LEU A 87 14.54 -19.22 19.27
C LEU A 87 15.77 -19.26 18.34
N SER A 88 15.79 -18.41 17.31
CA SER A 88 16.93 -18.29 16.40
C SER A 88 18.18 -17.82 17.15
N HIS A 89 18.05 -16.85 18.05
CA HIS A 89 19.16 -16.39 18.87
C HIS A 89 19.62 -17.48 19.85
N ALA A 90 18.69 -18.21 20.48
CA ALA A 90 19.02 -19.29 21.41
C ALA A 90 19.76 -20.48 20.77
N ILE A 91 19.52 -20.75 19.48
CA ILE A 91 20.10 -21.90 18.76
C ILE A 91 21.37 -21.52 17.99
N SER A 92 21.41 -20.32 17.41
CA SER A 92 22.46 -19.93 16.46
C SER A 92 23.31 -18.73 16.90
N GLU A 93 23.04 -18.16 18.09
CA GLU A 93 23.63 -16.92 18.64
C GLU A 93 23.51 -15.67 17.75
N THR A 94 22.95 -15.78 16.55
CA THR A 94 22.78 -14.66 15.62
C THR A 94 21.41 -14.01 15.74
N TRP A 95 21.39 -12.67 15.76
CA TRP A 95 20.17 -11.89 15.70
C TRP A 95 19.72 -11.72 14.26
N ASN A 96 18.91 -12.66 13.76
CA ASN A 96 18.38 -12.60 12.39
C ASN A 96 17.14 -11.68 12.27
N LEU A 97 17.25 -10.48 12.83
CA LEU A 97 16.15 -9.50 12.94
C LEU A 97 15.67 -9.02 11.57
N PHE A 98 16.58 -8.91 10.60
CA PHE A 98 16.25 -8.42 9.27
C PHE A 98 15.35 -9.40 8.50
N ALA A 99 15.70 -10.69 8.49
CA ALA A 99 14.90 -11.73 7.84
C ALA A 99 13.51 -11.86 8.50
N VAL A 100 13.47 -11.87 9.84
CA VAL A 100 12.23 -11.92 10.63
C VAL A 100 11.34 -10.72 10.34
N SER A 101 11.92 -9.51 10.28
CA SER A 101 11.17 -8.29 9.98
C SER A 101 10.61 -8.30 8.55
N LYS A 102 11.41 -8.76 7.57
CA LYS A 102 10.97 -8.90 6.17
C LYS A 102 9.78 -9.85 6.07
N THR A 103 9.82 -10.99 6.74
CA THR A 103 8.70 -11.96 6.73
C THR A 103 7.44 -11.40 7.40
N ALA A 104 7.57 -10.70 8.53
CA ALA A 104 6.45 -10.09 9.23
C ALA A 104 5.79 -8.99 8.37
N ILE A 105 6.60 -8.13 7.75
CA ILE A 105 6.10 -7.07 6.86
C ILE A 105 5.38 -7.68 5.65
N LEU A 106 5.95 -8.71 5.02
CA LEU A 106 5.35 -9.34 3.84
C LEU A 106 3.97 -9.97 4.16
N LEU A 107 3.81 -10.55 5.35
CA LEU A 107 2.54 -11.11 5.83
C LEU A 107 1.49 -10.03 6.13
N LEU A 108 1.92 -8.90 6.70
CA LEU A 108 1.02 -7.80 7.03
C LEU A 108 0.65 -6.93 5.83
N LEU A 109 1.47 -6.95 4.77
CA LEU A 109 1.32 -6.06 3.62
C LEU A 109 -0.06 -6.21 2.92
N PRO A 110 -0.58 -7.42 2.64
CA PRO A 110 -1.92 -7.58 2.05
C PRO A 110 -3.03 -7.05 2.96
N ALA A 111 -2.90 -7.23 4.28
CA ALA A 111 -3.91 -6.81 5.25
C ALA A 111 -3.99 -5.28 5.40
N TYR A 112 -2.87 -4.58 5.18
CA TYR A 112 -2.76 -3.13 5.37
C TYR A 112 -2.54 -2.35 4.07
N PHE A 113 -2.52 -3.00 2.92
CA PHE A 113 -2.18 -2.40 1.62
C PHE A 113 -2.98 -1.12 1.32
N PHE A 114 -4.31 -1.18 1.43
CA PHE A 114 -5.18 -0.02 1.17
C PHE A 114 -4.93 1.13 2.14
N VAL A 115 -4.61 0.83 3.40
CA VAL A 115 -4.31 1.85 4.43
C VAL A 115 -2.98 2.53 4.11
N LEU A 116 -1.97 1.73 3.74
CA LEU A 116 -0.66 2.22 3.29
C LEU A 116 -0.77 3.12 2.05
N VAL A 117 -1.55 2.71 1.04
CA VAL A 117 -1.79 3.51 -0.16
C VAL A 117 -2.48 4.83 0.18
N LYS A 118 -3.52 4.80 1.02
CA LYS A 118 -4.22 6.03 1.47
C LYS A 118 -3.28 6.97 2.23
N LEU A 119 -2.40 6.41 3.07
CA LEU A 119 -1.40 7.17 3.83
C LEU A 119 -0.36 7.80 2.90
N MET A 120 0.17 7.03 1.95
CA MET A 120 1.09 7.51 0.90
C MET A 120 0.48 8.63 0.06
N ILE A 121 -0.79 8.50 -0.35
CA ILE A 121 -1.51 9.56 -1.09
C ILE A 121 -1.67 10.81 -0.21
N SER A 122 -2.03 10.66 1.06
CA SER A 122 -2.16 11.77 2.01
C SER A 122 -0.84 12.50 2.22
N TRP A 123 0.25 11.76 2.42
CA TRP A 123 1.59 12.31 2.56
C TRP A 123 2.07 12.99 1.27
N GLY A 124 1.84 12.37 0.12
CA GLY A 124 2.14 12.95 -1.18
C GLY A 124 1.38 14.25 -1.43
N ARG A 125 0.09 14.32 -1.07
CA ARG A 125 -0.70 15.56 -1.12
C ARG A 125 -0.10 16.62 -0.21
N ARG A 126 0.17 16.31 1.07
CA ARG A 126 0.79 17.25 2.03
C ARG A 126 2.15 17.77 1.53
N TYR A 127 2.98 16.90 0.97
CA TYR A 127 4.29 17.28 0.42
C TYR A 127 4.15 18.18 -0.81
N ARG A 128 3.23 17.86 -1.73
CA ARG A 128 2.91 18.71 -2.88
C ARG A 128 2.37 20.07 -2.45
N THR A 129 1.48 20.12 -1.45
CA THR A 129 0.95 21.38 -0.91
C THR A 129 2.06 22.21 -0.25
N LYS A 130 2.98 21.59 0.53
CA LYS A 130 4.13 22.29 1.11
C LYS A 130 5.07 22.90 0.06
N LYS A 131 5.26 22.21 -1.08
CA LYS A 131 6.07 22.70 -2.22
C LYS A 131 5.37 23.81 -2.99
N ARG A 132 4.06 23.69 -3.24
CA ARG A 132 3.27 24.78 -3.85
C ARG A 132 3.24 26.00 -2.93
N ALA A 133 3.08 25.82 -1.63
CA ALA A 133 3.06 26.91 -0.65
C ALA A 133 4.37 27.75 -0.55
N LEU A 134 5.45 27.40 -1.25
CA LEU A 134 6.71 28.16 -1.30
C LEU A 134 6.82 29.11 -2.50
N SER A 135 5.91 29.05 -3.47
CA SER A 135 5.98 29.92 -4.63
C SER A 135 5.15 31.19 -4.40
N PRO A 136 5.72 32.40 -4.57
CA PRO A 136 4.98 33.67 -4.41
C PRO A 136 3.78 33.79 -5.36
N LYS A 137 3.82 33.10 -6.51
CA LYS A 137 2.71 32.97 -7.45
C LYS A 137 1.47 32.31 -6.82
N ASN A 138 1.64 31.50 -5.79
CA ASN A 138 0.53 30.82 -5.11
C ASN A 138 -0.17 31.68 -4.05
N LEU A 139 0.41 32.81 -3.63
CA LEU A 139 -0.29 33.75 -2.75
C LEU A 139 -1.41 34.46 -3.51
N GLU A 140 -1.09 34.98 -4.70
CA GLU A 140 -2.04 35.65 -5.59
C GLU A 140 -3.17 34.70 -6.03
N TYR A 141 -2.82 33.46 -6.43
CA TYR A 141 -3.84 32.44 -6.70
C TYR A 141 -4.71 32.07 -5.48
N SER A 142 -4.14 32.08 -4.27
CA SER A 142 -4.90 31.77 -3.05
C SER A 142 -5.83 32.92 -2.64
N PHE A 143 -5.44 34.17 -2.91
CA PHE A 143 -6.31 35.34 -2.77
C PHE A 143 -7.43 35.33 -3.81
N GLU A 144 -7.10 35.04 -5.07
CA GLU A 144 -8.08 34.94 -6.15
C GLU A 144 -9.10 33.82 -5.89
N SER A 145 -8.65 32.66 -5.39
CA SER A 145 -9.54 31.56 -5.03
C SER A 145 -10.43 31.89 -3.84
N LEU A 146 -9.90 32.57 -2.82
CA LEU A 146 -10.68 33.03 -1.66
C LEU A 146 -11.74 34.05 -2.08
N GLN A 147 -11.37 35.01 -2.93
CA GLN A 147 -12.28 36.02 -3.45
C GLN A 147 -13.39 35.39 -4.30
N LYS A 148 -13.06 34.42 -5.17
CA LYS A 148 -14.05 33.69 -5.96
C LYS A 148 -14.99 32.85 -5.08
N ALA A 149 -14.46 32.16 -4.07
CA ALA A 149 -15.27 31.36 -3.14
C ALA A 149 -16.24 32.26 -2.35
N TYR A 150 -15.76 33.40 -1.84
CA TYR A 150 -16.59 34.39 -1.15
C TYR A 150 -17.68 34.98 -2.07
N HIS A 151 -17.33 35.39 -3.28
CA HIS A 151 -18.32 35.90 -4.25
C HIS A 151 -19.35 34.85 -4.65
N THR A 152 -18.94 33.58 -4.79
CA THR A 152 -19.84 32.49 -5.17
C THR A 152 -20.78 32.10 -4.04
N LEU A 153 -20.30 32.17 -2.79
CA LEU A 153 -21.13 31.95 -1.60
C LEU A 153 -22.12 33.11 -1.42
N SER A 154 -21.66 34.36 -1.51
CA SER A 154 -22.52 35.53 -1.37
C SER A 154 -23.57 35.61 -2.48
N ALA A 155 -23.19 35.36 -3.74
CA ALA A 155 -24.15 35.32 -4.85
C ALA A 155 -25.24 34.25 -4.66
N GLU A 156 -24.88 33.06 -4.15
CA GLU A 156 -25.88 32.02 -3.87
C GLU A 156 -26.79 32.43 -2.71
N ILE A 157 -26.24 32.96 -1.62
CA ILE A 157 -27.00 33.47 -0.46
C ILE A 157 -27.97 34.57 -0.89
N TYR A 158 -27.51 35.57 -1.66
CA TYR A 158 -28.37 36.65 -2.17
C TYR A 158 -29.41 36.13 -3.16
N SER A 159 -29.06 35.18 -4.02
CA SER A 159 -30.00 34.57 -4.95
C SER A 159 -31.09 33.75 -4.24
N ASP A 160 -30.76 33.14 -3.11
CA ASP A 160 -31.68 32.32 -2.32
C ASP A 160 -32.58 33.20 -1.44
N LEU A 161 -32.03 34.26 -0.83
CA LEU A 161 -32.83 35.30 -0.16
C LEU A 161 -33.78 36.02 -1.12
N SER A 162 -33.35 36.30 -2.36
CA SER A 162 -34.19 36.93 -3.38
C SER A 162 -35.31 36.02 -3.89
N LYS A 163 -35.21 34.69 -3.71
CA LYS A 163 -36.20 33.72 -4.20
C LYS A 163 -37.15 33.22 -3.10
N ASN A 164 -36.76 33.30 -1.83
CA ASN A 164 -37.51 32.75 -0.72
C ASN A 164 -37.78 33.83 0.36
N GLU A 165 -38.68 34.78 0.09
CA GLU A 165 -39.18 35.71 1.12
C GLU A 165 -40.02 35.03 2.23
N THR A 166 -40.34 33.74 2.11
CA THR A 166 -41.36 33.12 3.01
C THR A 166 -41.10 31.67 3.42
N LYS A 167 -39.89 31.12 3.26
CA LYS A 167 -39.59 29.77 3.76
C LYS A 167 -38.34 29.73 4.60
N SER A 168 -38.54 29.26 5.83
CA SER A 168 -37.56 29.00 6.88
C SER A 168 -36.21 28.53 6.35
N PHE A 169 -35.14 29.03 6.97
CA PHE A 169 -33.71 28.71 6.78
C PHE A 169 -33.41 27.22 7.09
N VAL A 170 -34.04 26.30 6.35
CA VAL A 170 -33.97 24.84 6.56
C VAL A 170 -32.96 24.19 5.60
N ASP A 171 -32.56 24.88 4.53
CA ASP A 171 -31.58 24.39 3.54
C ASP A 171 -30.11 24.71 3.91
N GLY A 172 -29.78 24.80 5.20
CA GLY A 172 -28.42 25.04 5.69
C GLY A 172 -27.39 24.02 5.17
N GLU A 173 -27.81 22.79 4.90
CA GLU A 173 -26.96 21.74 4.33
C GLU A 173 -26.51 22.05 2.89
N ARG A 174 -27.26 22.85 2.13
CA ARG A 174 -26.91 23.22 0.74
C ARG A 174 -25.71 24.18 0.68
N PHE A 175 -25.45 24.92 1.77
CA PHE A 175 -24.32 25.83 1.88
C PHE A 175 -23.06 25.16 2.44
N LEU A 176 -23.17 24.00 3.10
CA LEU A 176 -22.03 23.23 3.62
C LEU A 176 -20.90 23.00 2.61
N PRO A 177 -21.14 22.57 1.34
CA PRO A 177 -20.05 22.39 0.39
C PRO A 177 -19.30 23.70 0.12
N LYS A 178 -20.01 24.83 0.01
CA LYS A 178 -19.39 26.14 -0.27
C LYS A 178 -18.69 26.72 0.95
N ILE A 179 -19.22 26.49 2.15
CA ILE A 179 -18.57 26.83 3.43
C ILE A 179 -17.27 26.03 3.56
N LYS A 180 -17.29 24.74 3.22
CA LYS A 180 -16.11 23.88 3.23
C LYS A 180 -15.04 24.34 2.23
N ASP A 181 -15.44 24.76 1.03
CA ASP A 181 -14.51 25.34 0.04
C ASP A 181 -13.88 26.65 0.54
N LEU A 182 -14.64 27.46 1.26
CA LEU A 182 -14.16 28.68 1.90
C LEU A 182 -13.19 28.37 3.06
N GLU A 183 -13.51 27.39 3.91
CA GLU A 183 -12.64 26.93 4.99
C GLU A 183 -11.32 26.37 4.46
N GLU A 184 -11.35 25.58 3.37
CA GLU A 184 -10.14 25.03 2.74
C GLU A 184 -9.28 26.15 2.13
N SER A 185 -9.91 27.17 1.54
CA SER A 185 -9.22 28.36 1.02
C SER A 185 -8.58 29.19 2.14
N ILE A 186 -9.29 29.42 3.25
CA ILE A 186 -8.77 30.13 4.44
C ILE A 186 -7.64 29.33 5.09
N ALA A 187 -7.78 28.01 5.21
CA ALA A 187 -6.72 27.15 5.74
C ALA A 187 -5.48 27.19 4.84
N GLY A 188 -5.66 27.17 3.52
CA GLY A 188 -4.59 27.39 2.55
C GLY A 188 -3.87 28.72 2.78
N LEU A 189 -4.61 29.82 2.86
CA LEU A 189 -4.06 31.16 3.07
C LEU A 189 -3.34 31.30 4.42
N LYS A 190 -3.91 30.74 5.50
CA LYS A 190 -3.30 30.71 6.84
C LYS A 190 -1.96 29.99 6.83
N THR A 191 -1.84 28.86 6.12
CA THR A 191 -0.58 28.12 6.01
C THR A 191 0.48 28.87 5.20
N LEU A 192 0.08 29.70 4.23
CA LEU A 192 1.00 30.57 3.50
C LEU A 192 1.51 31.71 4.38
N ILE A 193 0.63 32.39 5.11
CA ILE A 193 0.97 33.52 5.98
C ILE A 193 1.85 33.08 7.17
N GLN A 194 1.52 31.95 7.82
CA GLN A 194 2.34 31.41 8.90
C GLN A 194 3.74 31.03 8.44
N LYS A 195 3.90 30.72 7.16
CA LYS A 195 5.19 30.38 6.57
C LYS A 195 6.00 31.60 6.16
N SER A 196 5.35 32.68 5.70
CA SER A 196 6.02 33.95 5.43
C SER A 196 6.42 34.69 6.72
N GLY A 197 5.75 34.44 7.84
CA GLY A 197 6.11 34.96 9.17
C GLY A 197 7.32 34.27 9.84
N ILE A 198 7.83 33.17 9.27
CA ILE A 198 9.05 32.47 9.73
C ILE A 198 10.12 32.63 8.64
N GLN A 199 10.55 33.87 8.40
CA GLN A 199 11.90 34.13 7.88
C GLN A 199 12.76 34.55 9.08
N PRO A 200 13.72 33.72 9.55
CA PRO A 200 14.79 34.24 10.37
C PRO A 200 15.62 35.18 9.49
N GLY A 201 15.88 36.39 10.00
CA GLY A 201 16.75 37.34 9.33
C GLY A 201 18.08 36.67 8.96
N HIS A 202 18.45 36.79 7.69
CA HIS A 202 19.85 36.93 7.35
C HIS A 202 20.31 38.27 7.95
N SER A 203 20.84 38.19 9.17
CA SER A 203 21.81 39.15 9.65
C SER A 203 23.17 38.70 9.11
N GLU A 204 23.85 39.68 8.53
CA GLU A 204 25.20 39.66 7.96
C GLU A 204 26.27 39.01 8.87
#